data_AF-A0A5B7ZYZ3-F1
#
_entry.id   AF-A0A5B7ZYZ3-F1
#
_cell.length_a   1.000
_cell.length_b   1.000
_cell.length_c   1.000
_cell.angle_alpha   90.00
_cell.angle_beta   90.00
_cell.angle_gamma   90.00
#
_symmetry.space_group_name_H-M   'P 1'
#
loop_
_entity.id
_entity.type
_entity.pdbx_description
1 polymer ?
#
loop_
_entity_poly.entity_id
_entity_poly.type
_entity_poly.pdbx_seq_one_letter_code
_entity_poly.pdbx_strand_id
1 'polypeptide(L)'
;MSKVKLPVPSPVQHYARCVDASSRPADYVGEWPEAGRVYPVRVLRSAHTGQPQVHILGFHVEAPYGAFAARRFETVAEVWLN
;
A
#
# COMPACT_ATOMS: atom_id res chain seq x y z
N MET A 1 -27.67 -20.97 -3.41
CA MET A 1 -26.58 -20.24 -4.07
C MET A 1 -26.41 -18.89 -3.39
N SER A 2 -25.43 -18.74 -2.50
CA SER A 2 -25.14 -17.46 -1.86
C SER A 2 -24.47 -16.55 -2.88
N LYS A 3 -25.14 -15.45 -3.28
CA LYS A 3 -24.52 -14.40 -4.07
C LYS A 3 -23.49 -13.73 -3.16
N VAL A 4 -22.21 -14.07 -3.34
CA VAL A 4 -21.12 -13.35 -2.68
C VAL A 4 -21.21 -11.90 -3.16
N LYS A 5 -21.76 -11.04 -2.30
CA LYS A 5 -21.67 -9.59 -2.46
C LYS A 5 -20.19 -9.27 -2.25
N LEU A 6 -19.45 -9.10 -3.35
CA LEU A 6 -18.11 -8.52 -3.26
C LEU A 6 -18.28 -7.17 -2.56
N PRO A 7 -17.54 -6.89 -1.47
CA PRO A 7 -17.60 -5.59 -0.84
C PRO A 7 -17.25 -4.55 -1.90
N VAL A 8 -18.19 -3.64 -2.19
CA VAL A 8 -17.88 -2.47 -2.99
C VAL A 8 -16.83 -1.71 -2.19
N PRO A 9 -15.60 -1.52 -2.71
CA PRO A 9 -14.61 -0.74 -1.98
C PRO A 9 -15.21 0.63 -1.71
N SER A 10 -15.11 1.09 -0.46
CA SER A 10 -15.52 2.45 -0.11
C SER A 10 -14.88 3.44 -1.10
N PRO A 11 -15.61 4.45 -1.60
CA PRO A 11 -15.11 5.40 -2.59
C PRO A 11 -14.16 6.40 -1.92
N VAL A 12 -13.12 5.87 -1.29
CA VAL A 12 -12.11 6.62 -0.53
C VAL A 12 -10.74 6.32 -1.11
N GLN A 13 -9.95 7.37 -1.28
CA GLN A 13 -8.53 7.29 -1.57
C GLN A 13 -7.76 7.62 -0.30
N HIS A 14 -6.90 6.69 0.14
CA HIS A 14 -6.01 6.97 1.26
C HIS A 14 -4.68 7.54 0.75
N TYR A 15 -4.11 8.43 1.53
CA TYR A 15 -2.75 8.95 1.35
C TYR A 15 -1.94 8.64 2.59
N ALA A 16 -0.72 8.15 2.39
CA ALA A 16 0.19 7.86 3.48
C ALA A 16 1.58 8.41 3.20
N ARG A 17 2.22 8.93 4.25
CA ARG A 17 3.59 9.40 4.25
C ARG A 17 4.53 8.24 4.55
N CYS A 18 5.58 8.06 3.76
CA CYS A 18 6.65 7.14 4.12
C CYS A 18 7.45 7.72 5.29
N VAL A 19 7.51 6.99 6.41
CA VAL A 19 8.28 7.36 7.61
C VAL A 19 9.54 6.50 7.79
N ASP A 20 9.60 5.35 7.12
CA ASP A 20 10.76 4.47 7.09
C ASP A 20 11.04 3.99 5.64
N ALA A 21 12.05 4.59 5.01
CA ALA A 21 12.55 4.23 3.69
C ALA A 21 13.82 3.33 3.76
N SER A 22 14.23 2.85 4.93
CA SER A 22 15.46 2.10 5.09
C SER A 22 15.38 0.68 4.53
N SER A 23 16.51 -0.02 4.47
CA SER A 23 16.54 -1.48 4.23
C SER A 23 15.89 -1.89 2.91
N ARG A 24 16.19 -1.16 1.83
CA ARG A 24 15.88 -1.61 0.47
C ARG A 24 16.65 -2.91 0.20
N PRO A 25 15.97 -4.02 -0.18
CA PRO A 25 16.64 -5.25 -0.55
C PRO A 25 17.61 -5.04 -1.72
N ALA A 26 18.75 -5.73 -1.69
CA ALA A 26 19.79 -5.59 -2.72
C ALA A 26 19.31 -6.07 -4.11
N ASP A 27 18.40 -7.04 -4.13
CA ASP A 27 17.77 -7.63 -5.32
C ASP A 27 16.45 -6.93 -5.71
N TYR A 28 16.15 -5.77 -5.11
CA TYR A 28 14.90 -5.05 -5.37
C TYR A 28 14.91 -4.33 -6.72
N VAL A 29 14.00 -4.74 -7.61
CA VAL A 29 13.76 -4.11 -8.92
C VAL A 29 12.45 -3.33 -8.91
N GLY A 30 12.56 -2.02 -9.15
CA GLY A 30 11.43 -1.10 -9.21
C GLY A 30 11.62 0.17 -8.39
N GLU A 31 10.52 0.90 -8.25
CA GLU A 31 10.45 2.14 -7.47
C GLU A 31 10.43 1.86 -5.96
N TRP A 32 11.17 2.65 -5.19
CA TRP A 32 11.24 2.54 -3.74
C TRP A 32 10.76 3.85 -3.10
N PRO A 33 9.97 3.80 -2.01
CA PRO A 33 9.46 5.01 -1.38
C PRO A 33 10.57 5.85 -0.76
N GLU A 34 10.40 7.17 -0.81
CA GLU A 34 11.30 8.13 -0.20
C GLU A 34 10.73 8.62 1.14
N ALA A 35 11.57 8.69 2.18
CA ALA A 35 11.16 9.16 3.49
C ALA A 35 10.62 10.61 3.41
N GLY A 36 9.49 10.87 4.07
CA GLY A 36 8.81 12.16 4.08
C GLY A 36 7.84 12.38 2.91
N ARG A 37 7.94 11.62 1.80
CA ARG A 37 6.99 11.74 0.69
C ARG A 37 5.64 11.12 1.01
N VAL A 38 4.59 11.74 0.47
CA VAL A 38 3.21 11.28 0.56
C VAL A 38 2.81 10.61 -0.75
N TYR A 39 2.18 9.45 -0.65
CA TYR A 39 1.74 8.66 -1.79
C TYR A 39 0.26 8.32 -1.69
N PRO A 40 -0.47 8.22 -2.81
CA PRO A 40 -1.74 7.52 -2.84
C PRO A 40 -1.49 6.03 -2.57
N VAL A 41 -2.22 5.45 -1.62
CA VAL A 41 -1.99 4.07 -1.20
C VAL A 41 -3.28 3.27 -1.12
N ARG A 42 -3.13 1.94 -1.16
CA ARG A 42 -4.15 0.98 -0.76
C ARG A 42 -3.58 0.08 0.33
N VAL A 43 -4.33 -0.07 1.42
CA VAL A 43 -3.98 -1.00 2.49
C VAL A 43 -4.75 -2.30 2.29
N LEU A 44 -4.03 -3.41 2.13
CA LEU A 44 -4.61 -4.74 1.95
C LEU A 44 -4.03 -5.69 3.00
N ARG A 45 -4.76 -6.75 3.34
CA ARG A 45 -4.22 -7.83 4.17
C ARG A 45 -3.41 -8.77 3.29
N SER A 46 -2.21 -9.11 3.74
CA SER A 46 -1.39 -10.15 3.12
C SER A 46 -2.15 -11.49 3.16
N ALA A 47 -2.26 -12.18 2.02
CA ALA A 47 -2.88 -13.49 1.96
C ALA A 47 -2.10 -14.57 2.73
N HIS A 48 -0.78 -14.41 2.87
CA HIS A 48 0.08 -15.37 3.57
C HIS A 48 0.13 -15.14 5.08
N THR A 49 0.19 -13.87 5.53
CA THR A 49 0.43 -13.54 6.95
C THR A 49 -0.78 -12.91 7.65
N GLY A 50 -1.80 -12.47 6.91
CA GLY A 50 -2.95 -11.74 7.43
C GLY A 50 -2.66 -10.31 7.90
N GLN A 51 -1.38 -9.92 7.93
CA GLN A 51 -0.92 -8.59 8.36
C GLN A 51 -1.23 -7.52 7.32
N PRO A 52 -1.47 -6.26 7.73
CA PRO A 52 -1.69 -5.16 6.81
C PRO A 52 -0.41 -4.84 6.03
N GLN A 53 -0.58 -4.66 4.72
CA GLN A 53 0.46 -4.24 3.78
C GLN A 53 -0.03 -3.03 2.99
N VAL A 54 0.90 -2.14 2.69
CA VAL A 54 0.67 -0.90 1.94
C VAL A 54 1.13 -1.10 0.51
N HIS A 55 0.24 -0.81 -0.43
CA HIS A 55 0.52 -0.75 -1.85
C HIS A 55 0.51 0.72 -2.27
N ILE A 56 1.61 1.22 -2.80
CA ILE A 56 1.65 2.56 -3.40
C ILE A 56 1.03 2.47 -4.79
N LEU A 57 0.01 3.30 -5.05
CA LEU A 57 -0.62 3.37 -6.35
C LEU A 57 0.29 4.12 -7.32
N GLY A 58 0.49 3.54 -8.51
CA GLY A 58 1.34 4.11 -9.56
C GLY A 58 2.80 3.61 -9.56
N PHE A 59 3.25 2.92 -8.50
CA PHE A 59 4.58 2.32 -8.48
C PHE A 59 4.66 1.13 -9.43
N HIS A 60 5.73 1.08 -10.23
CA HIS A 60 6.14 -0.11 -10.95
C HIS A 60 7.22 -0.88 -10.18
N VAL A 61 6.93 -2.12 -9.83
CA VAL A 61 7.81 -3.00 -9.05
C VAL A 61 7.66 -4.43 -9.55
N GLU A 62 8.78 -5.14 -9.67
CA GLU A 62 8.76 -6.54 -10.07
C GLU A 62 8.36 -7.43 -8.88
N ALA A 63 7.70 -8.56 -9.20
CA ALA A 63 7.41 -9.57 -8.19
C ALA A 63 8.71 -10.08 -7.54
N PRO A 64 8.72 -10.36 -6.22
CA PRO A 64 7.57 -10.43 -5.30
C PRO A 64 7.25 -9.11 -4.56
N TYR A 65 7.85 -7.98 -4.94
CA TYR A 65 7.98 -6.80 -4.06
C TYR A 65 6.85 -5.76 -4.15
N GLY A 66 5.66 -6.18 -4.57
CA GLY A 66 4.49 -5.33 -4.79
C GLY A 66 3.87 -4.66 -3.57
N ALA A 67 4.37 -4.92 -2.37
CA ALA A 67 3.73 -4.52 -1.11
C ALA A 67 4.76 -4.20 -0.03
N PHE A 68 4.47 -3.19 0.79
CA PHE A 68 5.33 -2.74 1.87
C PHE A 68 4.70 -3.00 3.24
N ALA A 69 5.52 -3.18 4.27
CA ALA A 69 5.02 -3.31 5.64
C ALA A 69 4.34 -2.02 6.11
N ALA A 70 3.16 -2.13 6.72
CA ALA A 70 2.39 -0.96 7.16
C ALA A 70 3.13 -0.03 8.10
N ARG A 71 4.01 -0.56 8.98
CA ARG A 71 4.84 0.24 9.90
C ARG A 71 5.74 1.28 9.23
N ARG A 72 5.96 1.17 7.91
CA ARG A 72 6.80 2.10 7.14
C ARG A 72 6.07 3.37 6.71
N PHE A 73 4.76 3.42 6.94
CA PHE A 73 3.88 4.48 6.48
C PHE A 73 2.98 4.97 7.60
N GLU A 74 2.69 6.26 7.56
CA GLU A 74 1.73 6.93 8.42
C GLU A 74 0.62 7.50 7.55
N THR A 75 -0.64 7.15 7.82
CA THR A 75 -1.79 7.69 7.10
C THR A 75 -1.91 9.19 7.39
N VAL A 76 -1.97 10.01 6.34
CA VAL A 76 -2.05 11.48 6.46
C VAL A 76 -3.38 12.04 5.99
N ALA A 77 -4.08 11.35 5.09
CA ALA A 77 -5.39 11.77 4.63
C ALA A 77 -6.22 10.59 4.12
N GLU A 78 -7.53 10.75 4.22
CA GLU A 78 -8.55 9.96 3.54
C GLU A 78 -9.43 10.92 2.77
N VAL A 79 -9.52 10.73 1.45
CA VAL A 79 -10.27 11.60 0.55
C VAL A 79 -11.43 10.82 -0.04
N TRP A 80 -12.65 11.31 0.17
CA TRP A 80 -13.83 10.77 -0.48
C TRP A 80 -13.87 11.20 -1.94
N LEU A 81 -14.17 10.27 -2.84
CA LEU A 81 -14.12 10.46 -4.30
C LEU A 81 -15.49 10.77 -4.90
N ASN A 82 -16.43 11.23 -4.07
CA ASN A 82 -17.80 11.56 -4.46
C ASN A 82 -18.01 13.05 -4.74
#